data_AF-A0A956TEA9-F1
#
_entry.id   AF-A0A956TEA9-F1
#
_cell.length_a   1.000
_cell.length_b   1.000
_cell.length_c   1.000
_cell.angle_alpha   90.00
_cell.angle_beta   90.00
_cell.angle_gamma   90.00
#
_symmetry.space_group_name_H-M   'P 1'
#
loop_
_entity.id
_entity.type
_entity.pdbx_description
1 polymer ?
#
loop_
_entity_poly.entity_id
_entity_poly.type
_entity_poly.pdbx_seq_one_letter_code
_entity_poly.pdbx_strand_id
1 'polypeptide(L)'
;MVRGPPPTRLAQAIRRCREGRPQRDVAPDIGINRSTLARIERGTHQPSAATALKLAPWLGWTVEQVLRAAQEPAREGTNSDSSRISG
;
A
#
# COMPACT_ATOMS: atom_id res chain seq x y z
N MET A 1 -0.49 11.19 -21.28
CA MET A 1 -0.65 11.01 -19.82
C MET A 1 0.16 9.79 -19.40
N VAL A 2 1.23 9.95 -18.61
CA VAL A 2 2.00 8.79 -18.11
C VAL A 2 1.17 8.13 -17.00
N ARG A 3 0.75 6.88 -17.21
CA ARG A 3 0.10 6.09 -16.16
C ARG A 3 1.15 5.89 -15.06
N GLY A 4 0.89 6.40 -13.86
CA GLY A 4 1.78 6.16 -12.72
C GLY A 4 1.94 4.66 -12.43
N PRO A 5 2.96 4.27 -11.66
CA PRO A 5 3.14 2.86 -11.30
C PRO A 5 1.87 2.30 -10.66
N PRO A 6 1.56 1.00 -10.87
CA PRO A 6 0.39 0.38 -10.28
C PRO A 6 0.44 0.52 -8.75
N PRO A 7 -0.72 0.68 -8.08
CA PRO A 7 -0.75 0.79 -6.63
C PRO A 7 -0.19 -0.48 -6.00
N THR A 8 0.58 -0.32 -4.93
CA THR A 8 1.16 -1.45 -4.18
C THR A 8 0.11 -2.08 -3.26
N ARG A 9 0.35 -3.30 -2.81
CA ARG A 9 -0.53 -3.98 -1.85
C ARG A 9 -0.65 -3.20 -0.54
N LEU A 10 0.43 -2.53 -0.12
CA LEU A 10 0.42 -1.60 1.01
C LEU A 10 -0.50 -0.40 0.74
N ALA A 11 -0.39 0.22 -0.44
CA ALA A 11 -1.24 1.35 -0.80
C ALA A 11 -2.73 0.99 -0.74
N GLN A 12 -3.11 -0.20 -1.22
CA GLN A 12 -4.48 -0.67 -1.10
C GLN A 12 -4.91 -0.94 0.35
N ALA A 13 -4.05 -1.53 1.17
CA ALA A 13 -4.36 -1.81 2.57
C ALA A 13 -4.61 -0.51 3.36
N ILE A 14 -3.77 0.50 3.15
CA ILE A 14 -3.95 1.82 3.76
C ILE A 14 -5.29 2.44 3.34
N ARG A 15 -5.63 2.41 2.04
CA ARG A 15 -6.89 2.97 1.55
C ARG A 15 -8.11 2.28 2.15
N ARG A 16 -8.05 0.95 2.35
CA ARG A 16 -9.12 0.20 3.03
C ARG A 16 -9.24 0.60 4.49
N CYS A 17 -8.14 0.62 5.23
CA CYS A 17 -8.11 0.96 6.66
C CYS A 17 -8.51 2.42 6.94
N ARG A 18 -8.32 3.32 5.97
CA ARG A 18 -8.82 4.70 6.07
C ARG A 18 -10.35 4.82 5.97
N GLU A 19 -11.05 3.84 5.40
CA GLU A 19 -12.52 3.84 5.30
C GLU A 19 -13.11 5.15 4.73
N GLY A 20 -12.42 5.75 3.76
CA GLY A 20 -12.83 7.02 3.14
C GLY A 20 -12.42 8.30 3.90
N ARG A 21 -11.95 8.21 5.15
CA ARG A 21 -11.39 9.35 5.91
C ARG A 21 -10.24 9.99 5.14
N PRO A 22 -10.14 11.33 5.04
CA PRO A 22 -9.10 11.99 4.25
C PRO A 22 -7.71 11.82 4.88
N GLN A 23 -6.65 11.81 4.06
CA GLN A 23 -5.27 11.57 4.50
C GLN A 23 -4.81 12.52 5.62
N ARG A 24 -5.26 13.77 5.60
CA ARG A 24 -4.93 14.78 6.62
C ARG A 24 -5.47 14.43 8.01
N ASP A 25 -6.54 13.66 8.08
CA ASP A 25 -7.19 13.30 9.35
C ASP A 25 -6.61 12.02 9.92
N VAL A 26 -6.06 11.13 9.09
CA VAL A 26 -5.52 9.82 9.50
C VAL A 26 -4.00 9.84 9.68
N ALA A 27 -3.29 10.71 8.96
CA ALA A 27 -1.85 10.84 9.09
C ALA A 27 -1.38 11.15 10.53
N PRO A 28 -2.06 12.03 11.30
CA PRO A 28 -1.77 12.25 12.72
C PRO A 28 -1.96 10.99 13.58
N ASP A 29 -3.01 10.21 13.35
CA ASP A 29 -3.30 8.96 14.08
C ASP A 29 -2.17 7.92 13.91
N ILE A 30 -1.54 7.89 12.73
CA ILE A 30 -0.39 7.04 12.41
C ILE A 30 0.92 7.64 12.94
N GLY A 31 0.96 8.96 13.20
CA GLY A 31 2.17 9.68 13.58
C GLY A 31 3.12 9.94 12.41
N ILE A 32 2.60 10.15 11.19
CA ILE A 32 3.38 10.49 9.99
C ILE A 32 2.85 11.76 9.32
N ASN A 33 3.61 12.33 8.39
CA ASN A 33 3.15 13.47 7.61
C ASN A 33 2.15 13.04 6.52
N ARG A 34 1.11 13.84 6.27
CA ARG A 34 0.14 13.67 5.18
C ARG A 34 0.81 13.43 3.82
N SER A 35 1.89 14.16 3.51
CA SER A 35 2.65 14.01 2.26
C SER A 35 3.32 12.65 2.16
N THR A 36 3.83 12.09 3.26
CA THR A 36 4.38 10.74 3.33
C THR A 36 3.30 9.71 3.03
N LEU A 37 2.15 9.81 3.71
CA LEU A 37 1.00 8.94 3.47
C LEU A 37 0.55 8.99 2.01
N ALA A 38 0.46 10.19 1.42
CA ALA A 38 0.06 10.39 0.04
C ALA A 38 1.02 9.76 -0.97
N ARG A 39 2.34 9.83 -0.74
CA ARG A 39 3.33 9.22 -1.63
C ARG A 39 3.31 7.70 -1.58
N ILE A 40 3.10 7.13 -0.39
CA ILE A 40 2.96 5.68 -0.18
C ILE A 40 1.71 5.18 -0.90
N GLU A 41 0.56 5.84 -0.74
CA GLU A 41 -0.68 5.44 -1.40
C GLU A 41 -0.64 5.54 -2.94
N ARG A 42 0.26 6.36 -3.49
CA ARG A 42 0.51 6.42 -4.93
C ARG A 42 1.53 5.38 -5.41
N GLY A 43 2.14 4.60 -4.51
CA GLY A 43 3.23 3.67 -4.85
C GLY A 43 4.54 4.36 -5.22
N THR A 44 4.65 5.68 -5.03
CA THR A 44 5.83 6.49 -5.43
C THR A 44 6.90 6.60 -4.35
N HIS A 45 6.68 5.95 -3.21
CA HIS A 45 7.58 6.01 -2.07
C HIS A 45 7.47 4.73 -1.26
N GLN A 46 8.59 4.03 -1.10
CA GLN A 46 8.69 2.94 -0.15
C GLN A 46 8.83 3.52 1.27
N PRO A 47 8.10 2.99 2.26
CA PRO A 47 8.23 3.44 3.64
C PRO A 47 9.63 3.11 4.17
N SER A 48 10.24 4.05 4.90
CA SER A 48 11.41 3.76 5.73
C SER A 48 11.05 2.81 6.87
N ALA A 49 12.05 2.19 7.51
CA ALA A 49 11.83 1.36 8.71
C ALA A 49 11.04 2.10 9.80
N ALA A 50 11.36 3.37 10.05
CA ALA A 50 10.64 4.21 11.01
C ALA A 50 9.17 4.45 10.61
N THR A 51 8.89 4.58 9.31
CA THR A 51 7.52 4.73 8.80
C THR A 51 6.76 3.41 8.88
N ALA A 52 7.43 2.29 8.60
CA ALA A 52 6.84 0.96 8.69
C ALA A 52 6.48 0.58 10.14
N LEU A 53 7.33 0.94 11.12
CA LEU A 53 7.06 0.77 12.55
C LEU A 53 5.78 1.48 13.00
N LYS A 54 5.46 2.62 12.39
CA LYS A 54 4.25 3.41 12.69
C LYS A 54 3.01 2.86 11.98
N LEU A 55 3.17 2.42 10.73
CA LEU A 55 2.08 1.85 9.94
C LEU A 55 1.64 0.46 10.45
N ALA A 56 2.59 -0.35 10.92
CA ALA A 56 2.35 -1.71 11.38
C ALA A 56 1.21 -1.82 12.40
N PRO A 57 1.24 -1.13 13.57
CA PRO A 57 0.17 -1.22 14.56
C PRO A 57 -1.16 -0.67 14.02
N TRP A 58 -1.11 0.39 13.22
CA TRP A 58 -2.32 0.99 12.64
C TRP A 58 -3.03 0.06 11.64
N LEU A 59 -2.27 -0.76 10.90
CA LEU A 59 -2.79 -1.77 9.97
C LEU A 59 -3.07 -3.14 10.62
N GLY A 60 -2.68 -3.33 11.88
CA GLY A 60 -2.67 -4.65 12.53
C GLY A 60 -1.69 -5.64 11.88
N TRP A 61 -0.58 -5.14 11.32
CA TRP A 61 0.44 -5.91 10.59
C TRP A 61 1.78 -5.91 11.31
N THR A 62 2.68 -6.79 10.91
CA THR A 62 4.10 -6.71 11.27
C THR A 62 4.84 -5.71 10.38
N VAL A 63 5.99 -5.20 10.85
CA VAL A 63 6.86 -4.33 10.04
C VAL A 63 7.29 -5.03 8.75
N GLU A 64 7.61 -6.32 8.80
CA GLU A 64 7.98 -7.11 7.62
C GLU A 64 6.83 -7.14 6.60
N GLN A 65 5.59 -7.38 7.05
CA GLN A 65 4.42 -7.36 6.17
C GLN A 65 4.23 -6.01 5.48
N VAL A 66 4.45 -4.90 6.20
CA VAL A 66 4.40 -3.55 5.63
C VAL A 66 5.47 -3.36 4.55
N LEU A 67 6.73 -3.71 4.84
CA LEU A 67 7.84 -3.56 3.90
C LEU A 67 7.66 -4.43 2.66
N ARG A 68 7.24 -5.68 2.83
CA ARG A 68 6.96 -6.61 1.72
C ARG A 68 5.80 -6.11 0.85
N ALA A 69 4.68 -5.71 1.46
CA ALA A 69 3.52 -5.22 0.73
C ALA A 69 3.78 -3.89 -0.01
N ALA A 70 4.79 -3.12 0.39
CA ALA A 70 5.23 -1.92 -0.32
C ALA A 70 5.94 -2.23 -1.65
N GLN A 71 6.48 -3.44 -1.81
CA GLN A 71 7.18 -3.89 -3.01
C GLN A 71 6.26 -4.70 -3.94
N GLU A 72 5.24 -5.34 -3.39
CA GLU A 72 4.26 -6.10 -4.15
C GLU A 72 3.28 -5.18 -4.89
N PRO A 73 3.17 -5.25 -6.23
CA PRO A 73 2.06 -4.61 -6.92
C PRO A 73 0.76 -5.23 -6.42
N ALA A 74 -0.26 -4.40 -6.19
CA ALA A 74 -1.55 -4.93 -5.83
C ALA A 74 -2.15 -5.58 -7.07
N ARG A 75 -2.20 -6.92 -7.07
CA ARG A 75 -2.61 -7.76 -8.20
C ARG A 75 -3.70 -7.08 -9.05
N GLU A 76 -3.34 -6.68 -10.27
CA GLU A 76 -4.34 -6.43 -11.32
C GLU A 76 -4.98 -7.79 -11.64
N GLY A 77 -6.31 -7.78 -11.80
CA GLY A 77 -7.10 -8.99 -11.97
C GLY A 77 -6.52 -9.96 -13.01
N THR A 78 -6.45 -11.23 -12.60
CA THR A 78 -6.55 -12.43 -13.44
C THR A 78 -6.27 -12.24 -14.94
N ASN A 79 -5.02 -12.45 -15.36
CA ASN A 79 -4.76 -12.96 -16.70
C ASN A 79 -3.73 -14.08 -16.63
N SER A 80 -4.12 -15.18 -15.99
CA SER A 80 -3.48 -16.51 -16.11
C SER A 80 -4.52 -17.58 -15.76
N ASP A 81 -5.56 -17.68 -16.59
CA ASP A 81 -6.32 -18.92 -16.74
C ASP A 81 -6.49 -19.17 -18.25
N SER A 82 -5.43 -19.63 -18.90
CA SER A 82 -5.45 -20.05 -20.31
C SER A 82 -4.49 -21.21 -20.60
N SER A 83 -4.09 -21.98 -19.60
CA SER A 83 -3.21 -23.16 -19.80
C SER A 83 -3.72 -24.41 -19.09
N ARG A 84 -5.05 -24.61 -19.08
CA ARG A 84 -5.69 -25.91 -18.78
C ARG A 84 -6.18 -26.67 -20.02
N ILE A 85 -5.87 -26.22 -21.23
CA ILE A 85 -6.15 -27.01 -22.45
C ILE A 85 -4.92 -26.99 -23.35
N SER A 86 -4.09 -28.03 -23.22
CA SER A 86 -3.39 -28.73 -24.30
C SER A 86 -2.36 -29.67 -23.69
N GLY A 87 -2.59 -30.97 -23.81
CA GLY A 87 -1.66 -32.05 -23.47
C GLY A 87 -2.35 -33.21 -22.78
#